data_AF-A0A1J5C9G3-F1
#
_entry.id   AF-A0A1J5C9G3-F1
#
_cell.length_a   1.000
_cell.length_b   1.000
_cell.length_c   1.000
_cell.angle_alpha   90.00
_cell.angle_beta   90.00
_cell.angle_gamma   90.00
#
_symmetry.space_group_name_H-M   'P 1'
#
loop_
_entity.id
_entity.type
_entity.pdbx_description
1 polymer ?
#
loop_
_entity_poly.entity_id
_entity_poly.type
_entity_poly.pdbx_seq_one_letter_code
_entity_poly.pdbx_strand_id
1 'polypeptide(L)'
;MAAVIAILFWVGASTASSEEKFQPGVPYYFESFDPVMKPWDPGQDLNIEEVFKNYVYYEIIFDQSGREITVNRYLQNRKERSDRFLVRPDRSLEGK
;
A
#
# COMPACT_ATOMS: atom_id res chain seq x y z
N MET A 1 -16.49 16.65 49.30
CA MET A 1 -15.55 17.11 48.26
C MET A 1 -15.23 15.90 47.39
N ALA A 2 -15.75 15.85 46.16
CA ALA A 2 -15.54 14.73 45.26
C ALA A 2 -14.37 15.07 44.32
N ALA A 3 -13.30 14.27 44.37
CA ALA A 3 -12.16 14.42 43.47
C ALA A 3 -12.38 13.56 42.22
N VAL A 4 -12.54 14.21 41.07
CA VAL A 4 -12.64 13.54 39.77
C VAL A 4 -11.22 13.40 39.21
N ILE A 5 -10.67 12.19 39.24
CA ILE A 5 -9.38 11.89 38.64
C ILE A 5 -9.64 11.57 37.16
N ALA A 6 -9.31 12.53 36.29
CA ALA A 6 -9.37 12.33 34.85
C ALA A 6 -8.20 11.44 34.40
N ILE A 7 -8.53 10.22 33.98
CA ILE A 7 -7.58 9.26 33.40
C ILE A 7 -7.26 9.73 31.97
N LEU A 8 -6.02 10.18 31.76
CA LEU A 8 -5.48 10.46 30.42
C LEU A 8 -5.27 9.13 29.70
N PHE A 9 -6.19 8.81 28.77
CA PHE A 9 -6.03 7.72 27.83
C PHE A 9 -4.84 8.03 26.90
N TRP A 10 -3.74 7.32 27.08
CA TRP A 10 -2.68 7.24 26.10
C TRP A 10 -3.20 6.44 24.90
N VAL A 11 -3.65 7.14 23.87
CA VAL A 11 -3.86 6.52 22.55
C VAL A 11 -2.48 6.36 21.92
N GLY A 12 -1.85 5.21 22.17
CA GLY A 12 -0.76 4.73 21.34
C GLY A 12 -1.33 4.46 19.94
N ALA A 13 -1.16 5.42 19.04
CA ALA A 13 -1.43 5.20 17.62
C ALA A 13 -0.34 4.23 17.11
N SER A 14 -0.65 2.94 17.12
CA SER A 14 0.17 1.92 16.46
C SER A 14 0.11 2.19 14.96
N THR A 15 1.09 2.94 14.46
CA THR A 15 1.38 3.01 13.03
C THR A 15 1.99 1.66 12.63
N ALA A 16 1.16 0.65 12.41
CA ALA A 16 1.60 -0.59 11.76
C ALA A 16 2.13 -0.19 10.38
N SER A 17 3.47 -0.12 10.25
CA SER A 17 4.13 0.30 9.03
C SER A 17 3.86 -0.77 7.97
N SER A 18 3.50 -0.36 6.75
CA SER A 18 3.32 -1.30 5.63
C SER A 18 4.61 -2.11 5.35
N GLU A 19 5.75 -1.61 5.85
CA GLU A 19 7.08 -2.25 5.82
C GLU A 19 7.12 -3.66 6.44
N GLU A 20 6.23 -4.03 7.37
CA GLU A 20 6.26 -5.38 7.94
C GLU A 20 5.60 -6.45 7.06
N LYS A 21 4.77 -6.07 6.09
CA LYS A 21 3.97 -7.03 5.29
C LYS A 21 4.61 -7.44 3.97
N PHE A 22 5.42 -6.58 3.35
CA PHE A 22 5.88 -6.76 1.98
C PHE A 22 7.40 -6.76 1.88
N GLN A 23 7.96 -7.76 1.20
CA GLN A 23 9.38 -7.92 0.98
C GLN A 23 9.84 -7.07 -0.22
N PRO A 24 10.97 -6.35 -0.12
CA PRO A 24 11.51 -5.60 -1.24
C PRO A 24 11.80 -6.45 -2.47
N GLY A 25 11.54 -5.90 -3.66
CA GLY A 25 11.81 -6.55 -4.94
C GLY A 25 10.88 -7.71 -5.31
N VAL A 26 9.96 -8.10 -4.41
CA VAL A 26 8.94 -9.12 -4.69
C VAL A 26 7.74 -8.47 -5.37
N PRO A 27 7.22 -9.03 -6.47
CA PRO A 27 5.96 -8.59 -7.06
C PRO A 27 4.77 -9.07 -6.24
N TYR A 28 3.87 -8.15 -5.93
CA TYR A 28 2.58 -8.41 -5.27
C TYR A 28 1.44 -7.99 -6.19
N TYR A 29 0.35 -8.76 -6.23
CA TYR A 29 -0.71 -8.55 -7.21
C TYR A 29 -2.02 -8.11 -6.58
N PHE A 30 -2.67 -7.13 -7.20
CA PHE A 30 -3.87 -6.48 -6.67
C PHE A 30 -4.91 -6.26 -7.77
N GLU A 31 -6.19 -6.34 -7.41
CA GLU A 31 -7.30 -6.06 -8.33
C GLU A 31 -7.49 -4.55 -8.61
N SER A 32 -7.06 -3.71 -7.67
CA SER A 32 -7.23 -2.26 -7.73
C SER A 32 -6.00 -1.53 -7.19
N PHE A 33 -5.88 -0.26 -7.58
CA PHE A 33 -4.85 0.65 -7.09
C PHE A 33 -5.42 2.06 -7.04
N ASP A 34 -5.42 2.66 -5.84
CA ASP A 34 -5.90 4.02 -5.61
C ASP A 34 -4.79 4.88 -4.97
N PRO A 35 -4.07 5.71 -5.76
CA PRO A 35 -3.00 6.55 -5.23
C PRO A 35 -3.50 7.78 -4.47
N VAL A 36 -4.79 8.12 -4.53
CA VAL A 36 -5.34 9.26 -3.79
C VAL A 36 -5.86 8.87 -2.40
N MET A 37 -5.92 7.58 -2.09
CA MET A 37 -6.25 7.06 -0.76
C MET A 37 -5.23 7.54 0.29
N LYS A 38 -5.72 7.99 1.45
CA LYS A 38 -4.90 8.48 2.57
C LYS A 38 -5.41 7.95 3.93
N PRO A 39 -4.60 7.19 4.69
CA PRO A 39 -3.31 6.63 4.29
C PRO A 39 -3.50 5.62 3.15
N TRP A 40 -2.53 5.54 2.23
CA TRP A 40 -2.55 4.52 1.21
C TRP A 40 -2.41 3.14 1.85
N ASP A 41 -3.29 2.23 1.44
CA ASP A 41 -3.22 0.81 1.75
C ASP A 41 -3.28 0.03 0.44
N PRO A 42 -2.28 -0.82 0.14
CA PRO A 42 -2.33 -1.67 -1.05
C PRO A 42 -3.43 -2.74 -0.96
N GLY A 43 -3.98 -3.00 0.23
CA GLY A 43 -5.00 -4.01 0.46
C GLY A 43 -4.43 -5.43 0.58
N GLN A 44 -5.17 -6.39 0.04
CA GLN A 44 -4.80 -7.80 0.08
C GLN A 44 -4.09 -8.21 -1.21
N ASP A 45 -2.88 -8.75 -1.06
CA ASP A 45 -2.16 -9.44 -2.13
C ASP A 45 -2.94 -10.70 -2.54
N LEU A 46 -3.07 -10.89 -3.86
CA LEU A 46 -3.76 -12.00 -4.49
C LEU A 46 -2.77 -12.87 -5.25
N ASN A 47 -3.08 -14.16 -5.39
CA ASN A 47 -2.26 -15.01 -6.26
C ASN A 47 -2.45 -14.61 -7.72
N ILE A 48 -1.42 -14.82 -8.54
CA ILE A 48 -1.46 -14.47 -9.96
C ILE A 48 -2.65 -15.12 -10.69
N GLU A 49 -3.01 -16.34 -10.33
CA GLU A 49 -4.16 -17.07 -10.90
C GLU A 49 -5.51 -16.40 -10.61
N GLU A 50 -5.60 -15.64 -9.52
CA GLU A 50 -6.81 -14.90 -9.13
C GLU A 50 -6.93 -13.60 -9.93
N VAL A 51 -5.84 -12.83 -10.04
CA VAL A 51 -5.85 -11.55 -10.77
C VAL A 51 -5.82 -11.70 -12.28
N PHE A 52 -5.26 -12.79 -12.82
CA PHE A 52 -5.18 -13.02 -14.27
C PHE A 52 -6.56 -13.16 -14.92
N LYS A 53 -7.59 -13.51 -14.13
CA LYS A 53 -8.99 -13.56 -14.57
C LYS A 53 -9.59 -12.17 -14.79
N ASN A 54 -8.97 -11.13 -14.20
CA ASN A 54 -9.46 -9.77 -14.29
C ASN A 54 -9.00 -9.12 -15.60
N TYR A 55 -9.88 -8.28 -16.16
CA TYR A 55 -9.55 -7.49 -17.34
C TYR A 55 -8.43 -6.48 -17.06
N VAL A 56 -8.39 -5.94 -15.84
CA VAL A 56 -7.35 -5.03 -15.33
C VAL A 56 -6.85 -5.54 -13.99
N TYR A 57 -5.54 -5.53 -13.78
CA TYR A 57 -4.92 -5.76 -12.47
C TYR A 57 -3.61 -4.98 -12.34
N TYR A 58 -3.07 -4.97 -11.13
CA TYR A 58 -1.89 -4.21 -10.77
C TYR A 58 -0.84 -5.12 -10.14
N GLU A 59 0.41 -4.88 -10.49
CA GLU A 59 1.58 -5.46 -9.83
C GLU A 59 2.31 -4.33 -9.13
N ILE A 60 2.59 -4.49 -7.84
CA ILE A 60 3.29 -3.50 -7.02
C ILE A 60 4.58 -4.13 -6.51
N ILE A 61 5.69 -3.45 -6.73
CA ILE A 61 7.03 -3.85 -6.30
C ILE A 61 7.57 -2.77 -5.38
N PHE A 62 7.91 -3.15 -4.16
CA PHE A 62 8.49 -2.26 -3.16
C PHE A 62 10.01 -2.16 -3.34
N ASP A 63 10.55 -0.96 -3.20
CA ASP A 63 12.00 -0.75 -3.19
C ASP A 63 12.64 -1.26 -1.89
N GLN A 64 13.97 -1.31 -1.87
CA GLN A 64 14.73 -1.76 -0.70
C GLN A 64 14.48 -0.93 0.56
N SER A 65 14.11 0.35 0.40
CA SER A 65 13.85 1.24 1.53
C SER A 65 12.39 1.27 1.98
N GLY A 66 11.47 0.61 1.26
CA GLY A 66 10.03 0.72 1.48
C GLY A 66 9.44 2.12 1.24
N ARG A 67 10.25 3.06 0.73
CA ARG A 67 9.86 4.45 0.49
C ARG A 67 9.49 4.72 -0.96
N GLU A 68 9.73 3.77 -1.85
CA GLU A 68 9.35 3.85 -3.24
C GLU A 68 8.64 2.56 -3.66
N ILE A 69 7.65 2.71 -4.53
CA ILE A 69 6.98 1.59 -5.18
C ILE A 69 6.97 1.80 -6.68
N THR A 70 7.07 0.69 -7.41
CA THR A 70 6.74 0.64 -8.83
C THR A 70 5.39 -0.05 -8.99
N VAL A 71 4.47 0.60 -9.69
CA VAL A 71 3.12 0.10 -9.94
C VAL A 71 2.97 -0.15 -11.43
N ASN A 72 2.76 -1.42 -11.81
CA ASN A 72 2.53 -1.82 -13.18
C ASN A 72 1.05 -2.13 -13.37
N ARG A 73 0.40 -1.46 -14.32
CA ARG A 73 -0.98 -1.75 -14.71
C ARG A 73 -0.99 -2.70 -15.89
N TYR A 74 -1.74 -3.79 -15.76
CA TYR A 74 -1.97 -4.75 -16.82
C TYR A 74 -3.41 -4.63 -17.34
N LEU A 75 -3.56 -4.75 -18.66
CA LEU A 75 -4.85 -4.87 -19.36
C LEU A 75 -4.79 -6.15 -20.18
N GLN A 76 -5.64 -7.13 -19.86
CA GLN A 76 -5.63 -8.45 -20.50
C GLN A 76 -4.21 -9.05 -20.62
N ASN A 77 -3.44 -9.01 -19.53
CA ASN A 77 -2.08 -9.55 -19.43
C ASN A 77 -1.01 -8.84 -20.25
N ARG A 78 -1.33 -7.68 -20.84
CA ARG A 78 -0.34 -6.77 -21.40
C ARG A 78 -0.07 -5.65 -20.41
N LYS A 79 1.22 -5.40 -20.14
CA LYS A 79 1.64 -4.27 -19.33
C LYS A 79 1.40 -2.98 -20.11
N GLU A 80 0.47 -2.16 -19.66
CA GLU A 80 0.09 -0.91 -20.33
C GLU A 80 0.84 0.29 -19.75
N ARG A 81 1.09 0.29 -18.44
CA ARG A 81 1.68 1.44 -17.73
C ARG A 81 2.58 0.97 -16.60
N SER A 82 3.61 1.76 -16.30
CA SER A 82 4.51 1.58 -15.17
C SER A 82 4.75 2.95 -14.55
N ASP A 83 4.25 3.15 -13.33
CA ASP A 83 4.40 4.39 -12.58
C ASP A 83 5.25 4.17 -11.34
N ARG A 84 5.93 5.23 -10.88
CA ARG A 84 6.68 5.20 -9.63
C ARG A 84 6.09 6.20 -8.65
N PHE A 85 5.99 5.79 -7.39
CA PHE A 85 5.50 6.63 -6.31
C PHE A 85 6.48 6.64 -5.15
N LEU A 86 6.62 7.80 -4.51
CA LEU A 86 7.19 7.94 -3.19
C LEU A 86 6.11 7.66 -2.14
N VAL A 87 6.41 6.80 -1.17
CA VAL A 87 5.62 6.57 0.03
C VAL A 87 6.08 7.57 1.08
N ARG A 88 5.26 8.57 1.37
CA ARG A 88 5.54 9.59 2.39
C ARG A 88 5.35 9.00 3.81
N PRO A 89 5.91 9.64 4.86
CA PRO A 89 5.75 9.16 6.24
C PRO A 89 4.29 9.06 6.73
N ASP A 90 3.38 9.86 6.14
CA ASP A 90 1.93 9.80 6.38
C ASP A 90 1.22 8.71 5.55
N ARG A 91 2.00 7.90 4.82
CA ARG A 91 1.57 6.92 3.82
C ARG A 91 0.77 7.51 2.66
N SER A 92 0.88 8.80 2.37
CA SER A 92 0.40 9.31 1.10
C SER A 92 1.36 8.90 -0.03
N LEU A 93 0.82 8.68 -1.23
CA LEU A 93 1.61 8.45 -2.43
C LEU A 93 1.83 9.75 -3.21
N GLU A 94 3.07 9.98 -3.62
CA GLU A 94 3.44 11.09 -4.49
C GLU A 94 4.07 10.56 -5.78
N GLY A 95 3.48 10.91 -6.92
CA GLY A 95 4.00 10.49 -8.23
C GLY A 95 5.34 11.14 -8.55
N LYS A 96 6.26 10.35 -9.14
CA LYS A 96 7.54 10.81 -9.67
C LYS A 96 7.48 11.14 -11.16
#